data_AF-A0A356KD78-F1
#
_entry.id   AF-A0A356KD78-F1
#
_cell.length_a   1.000
_cell.length_b   1.000
_cell.length_c   1.000
_cell.angle_alpha   90.00
_cell.angle_beta   90.00
_cell.angle_gamma   90.00
#
_symmetry.space_group_name_H-M   'P 1'
#
loop_
_entity.id
_entity.type
_entity.pdbx_description
1 polymer ?
#
loop_
_entity_poly.entity_id
_entity_poly.type
_entity_poly.pdbx_seq_one_letter_code
_entity_poly.pdbx_strand_id
1 'polypeptide(L)'
;MQIDQSEIEVNLSEGDLRSIQMIQLALVLGVFLFMGVVVVLTRTPTAVPTPTDPQLFKILSGVNALLLLQGYPVAFFLFGLLTKPEKLEPLPAEPQEAVGKALGVLRSAVIVRAALLEGPALFGLVVIFLAHGQGALEPNGWIWANALAPLLFLAATGVTFLTRKRLVELVE
;
A
#
# COMPACT_ATOMS: atom_id res chain seq x y z
N MET A 1 -26.21 11.25 -14.23
CA MET A 1 -26.28 10.14 -15.20
C MET A 1 -25.66 8.94 -14.52
N GLN A 2 -26.42 7.87 -14.31
CA GLN A 2 -25.85 6.61 -13.78
C GLN A 2 -25.24 5.86 -14.97
N ILE A 3 -23.97 5.47 -14.87
CA ILE A 3 -23.31 4.64 -15.89
C ILE A 3 -23.79 3.20 -15.65
N ASP A 4 -24.45 2.60 -16.64
CA ASP A 4 -24.91 1.22 -16.50
C ASP A 4 -23.72 0.25 -16.50
N GLN A 5 -23.84 -0.88 -15.78
CA GLN A 5 -22.80 -1.90 -15.73
C GLN A 5 -22.43 -2.41 -17.13
N SER A 6 -23.44 -2.54 -18.00
CA SER A 6 -23.24 -2.98 -19.39
C SER A 6 -22.39 -1.98 -20.19
N GLU A 7 -22.53 -0.68 -19.95
CA GLU A 7 -21.73 0.36 -20.60
C GLU A 7 -20.28 0.30 -20.13
N ILE A 8 -20.04 0.03 -18.84
CA ILE A 8 -18.68 -0.14 -18.30
C ILE A 8 -18.03 -1.37 -18.92
N GLU A 9 -18.73 -2.50 -18.99
CA GLU A 9 -18.16 -3.73 -19.54
C GLU A 9 -17.75 -3.59 -21.01
N VAL A 10 -18.57 -2.91 -21.81
CA VAL A 10 -18.33 -2.67 -23.24
C VAL A 10 -17.20 -1.65 -23.46
N ASN A 11 -17.11 -0.61 -22.63
CA ASN A 11 -16.15 0.48 -22.82
C ASN A 11 -14.84 0.29 -22.03
N LEU A 12 -14.75 -0.68 -21.11
CA LEU A 12 -13.54 -0.94 -20.33
C LEU A 12 -12.47 -1.62 -21.18
N SER A 13 -11.51 -0.82 -21.65
CA SER A 13 -10.30 -1.31 -22.31
C SER A 13 -9.49 -2.19 -21.36
N GLU A 14 -8.99 -3.33 -21.88
CA GLU A 14 -8.04 -4.15 -21.13
C GLU A 14 -6.76 -3.39 -20.76
N GLY A 15 -6.39 -2.37 -21.55
CA GLY A 15 -5.21 -1.55 -21.31
C GLY A 15 -5.29 -0.77 -20.00
N ASP A 16 -6.46 -0.23 -19.66
CA ASP A 16 -6.64 0.60 -18.47
C ASP A 16 -6.55 -0.23 -17.19
N LEU A 17 -7.20 -1.40 -17.18
CA LEU A 17 -7.12 -2.33 -16.06
C LEU A 17 -5.68 -2.82 -15.85
N ARG A 18 -4.99 -3.21 -16.94
CA ARG A 18 -3.60 -3.66 -16.87
C ARG A 18 -2.68 -2.56 -16.34
N SER A 19 -2.91 -1.30 -16.73
CA SER A 19 -2.13 -0.16 -16.21
C SER A 19 -2.23 -0.05 -14.69
N ILE A 20 -3.44 -0.11 -14.13
CA ILE A 20 -3.64 -0.02 -12.68
C ILE A 20 -3.02 -1.23 -11.96
N GLN A 21 -3.20 -2.44 -12.51
CA GLN A 21 -2.61 -3.66 -11.97
C GLN A 21 -1.08 -3.62 -11.96
N MET A 22 -0.45 -3.11 -13.03
CA MET A 22 1.00 -2.95 -13.09
C MET A 22 1.52 -1.99 -12.00
N ILE A 23 0.81 -0.89 -11.76
CA ILE A 23 1.19 0.06 -10.70
C ILE A 23 1.05 -0.59 -9.32
N GLN A 24 -0.07 -1.27 -9.04
CA GLN A 24 -0.24 -1.99 -7.78
C GLN A 24 0.86 -3.05 -7.59
N LEU A 25 1.17 -3.82 -8.64
CA LEU A 25 2.20 -4.85 -8.60
C LEU A 25 3.58 -4.25 -8.36
N ALA A 26 3.91 -3.11 -8.98
CA ALA A 26 5.19 -2.44 -8.78
C ALA A 26 5.38 -2.00 -7.32
N LEU A 27 4.34 -1.43 -6.69
CA LEU A 27 4.37 -1.02 -5.28
C LEU A 27 4.51 -2.23 -4.34
N VAL A 28 3.75 -3.29 -4.58
CA VAL A 28 3.85 -4.55 -3.81
C VAL A 28 5.23 -5.17 -3.95
N LEU A 29 5.76 -5.21 -5.17
CA LEU A 29 7.06 -5.80 -5.47
C LEU A 29 8.18 -5.04 -4.77
N GLY A 30 8.12 -3.71 -4.68
CA GLY A 30 9.09 -2.91 -3.94
C GLY A 30 9.20 -3.33 -2.46
N VAL A 31 8.08 -3.38 -1.75
CA VAL A 31 8.04 -3.83 -0.34
C VAL A 31 8.45 -5.29 -0.21
N PHE A 32 8.00 -6.16 -1.12
CA PHE A 32 8.33 -7.58 -1.09
C PHE A 32 9.83 -7.84 -1.27
N LEU A 33 10.46 -7.17 -2.24
CA LEU A 33 11.91 -7.27 -2.47
C LEU A 33 12.70 -6.73 -1.28
N PHE A 34 12.31 -5.58 -0.73
CA PHE A 34 13.00 -5.02 0.42
C PHE A 34 12.86 -5.91 1.66
N MET A 35 11.69 -6.51 1.88
CA MET A 35 11.48 -7.52 2.92
C MET A 35 12.40 -8.73 2.69
N GLY A 36 12.52 -9.22 1.45
CA GLY A 36 13.45 -10.30 1.10
C GLY A 36 14.91 -9.96 1.44
N VAL A 37 15.35 -8.74 1.11
CA VAL A 37 16.68 -8.23 1.46
C VAL A 37 16.88 -8.20 2.98
N VAL A 38 15.92 -7.66 3.74
CA VAL A 38 15.98 -7.63 5.22
C VAL A 38 16.09 -9.04 5.78
N VAL A 39 15.27 -9.98 5.30
CA VAL A 39 15.32 -11.39 5.74
C VAL A 39 16.68 -12.02 5.44
N VAL A 40 17.24 -11.83 4.25
CA VAL A 40 18.57 -12.37 3.90
C VAL A 40 19.65 -11.76 4.78
N LEU A 41 19.64 -10.45 4.96
CA LEU A 41 20.63 -9.76 5.78
C LEU A 41 20.57 -10.22 7.24
N THR A 42 19.37 -10.42 7.81
CA THR A 42 19.23 -10.93 9.18
C THR A 42 19.82 -12.33 9.41
N ARG A 43 20.15 -13.08 8.34
CA ARG A 43 20.85 -14.38 8.42
C ARG A 43 22.37 -14.25 8.33
N THR A 44 22.88 -13.08 7.98
CA THR A 44 24.32 -12.83 7.92
C THR A 44 24.84 -12.40 9.30
N PRO A 45 26.02 -12.89 9.73
CA PRO A 45 26.63 -12.43 10.97
C PRO A 45 26.91 -10.93 10.89
N THR A 46 26.54 -10.19 11.93
CA THR A 46 26.87 -8.77 12.03
C THR A 46 28.31 -8.59 12.49
N ALA A 47 28.95 -7.51 12.02
CA ALA A 47 30.19 -7.06 12.63
C ALA A 47 29.95 -6.73 14.12
N VAL A 48 31.04 -6.76 14.92
CA VAL A 48 31.04 -6.63 16.38
C VAL A 48 29.93 -5.67 16.87
N PRO A 49 28.97 -6.15 17.68
CA PRO A 49 27.81 -5.35 18.06
C PRO A 49 28.26 -4.09 18.80
N THR A 50 27.90 -2.93 18.26
CA THR A 50 28.07 -1.65 18.95
C THR A 50 27.03 -1.58 20.06
N PRO A 51 27.39 -1.22 21.31
CA PRO A 51 26.41 -1.02 22.36
C PRO A 51 25.40 0.02 21.89
N THR A 52 24.16 -0.42 21.72
CA THR A 52 23.10 0.41 21.15
C THR A 52 22.04 0.68 22.20
N ASP A 53 21.64 1.94 22.29
CA ASP A 53 20.59 2.38 23.20
C ASP A 53 19.24 1.74 22.82
N PRO A 54 18.66 0.86 23.66
CA PRO A 54 17.36 0.28 23.41
C PRO A 54 16.24 1.32 23.29
N GLN A 55 16.43 2.51 23.86
CA GLN A 55 15.46 3.60 23.80
C GLN A 55 15.23 4.10 22.37
N LEU A 56 16.26 4.13 21.53
CA LEU A 56 16.13 4.54 20.12
C LEU A 56 15.14 3.64 19.39
N PHE A 57 15.31 2.31 19.47
CA PHE A 57 14.41 1.38 18.79
C PHE A 57 13.00 1.38 19.37
N LYS A 58 12.83 1.72 20.66
CA LYS A 58 11.50 1.90 21.26
C LYS A 58 10.79 3.08 20.63
N ILE A 59 11.50 4.20 20.46
CA ILE A 59 10.97 5.39 19.79
C ILE A 59 10.63 5.06 18.33
N LEU A 60 11.54 4.47 17.58
CA LEU A 60 11.31 4.12 16.17
C LEU A 60 10.13 3.16 16.00
N SER A 61 10.03 2.13 16.83
CA SER A 61 8.91 1.18 16.77
C SER A 61 7.60 1.83 17.20
N GLY A 62 7.63 2.75 18.16
CA GLY A 62 6.49 3.57 18.55
C GLY A 62 6.01 4.47 17.41
N VAL A 63 6.93 5.10 16.67
CA VAL A 63 6.62 5.87 15.46
C VAL A 63 5.99 4.97 14.40
N ASN A 64 6.55 3.78 14.15
CA ASN A 64 5.96 2.84 13.19
C ASN A 64 4.54 2.42 13.58
N ALA A 65 4.32 2.12 14.86
CA ALA A 65 3.00 1.78 15.38
C ALA A 65 2.00 2.94 15.21
N LEU A 66 2.43 4.18 15.44
CA LEU A 66 1.61 5.37 15.22
C LEU A 66 1.27 5.57 13.74
N LEU A 67 2.28 5.44 12.87
CA LEU A 67 2.11 5.51 11.41
C LEU A 67 1.14 4.44 10.91
N LEU A 68 1.21 3.22 11.46
CA LEU A 68 0.29 2.14 11.12
C LEU A 68 -1.13 2.44 11.61
N LEU A 69 -1.29 2.85 12.86
CA LEU A 69 -2.58 3.14 13.47
C LEU A 69 -3.31 4.31 12.79
N GLN A 70 -2.57 5.33 12.32
CA GLN A 70 -3.14 6.48 11.63
C GLN A 70 -3.24 6.28 10.11
N GLY A 71 -2.17 5.75 9.51
CA GLY A 71 -2.04 5.60 8.07
C GLY A 71 -3.09 4.67 7.47
N TYR A 72 -3.42 3.56 8.15
CA TYR A 72 -4.43 2.62 7.65
C TYR A 72 -5.82 3.26 7.56
N PRO A 73 -6.43 3.75 8.67
CA PRO A 73 -7.74 4.39 8.60
C PRO A 73 -7.78 5.56 7.61
N VAL A 74 -6.72 6.40 7.58
CA VAL A 74 -6.64 7.54 6.66
C VAL A 74 -6.59 7.07 5.20
N ALA A 75 -5.84 6.02 4.88
CA ALA A 75 -5.77 5.49 3.51
C ALA A 75 -7.14 4.98 3.02
N PHE A 76 -7.89 4.27 3.87
CA PHE A 76 -9.23 3.79 3.52
C PHE A 76 -10.26 4.92 3.47
N PHE A 77 -10.19 5.88 4.40
CA PHE A 77 -11.04 7.05 4.42
C PHE A 77 -10.83 7.92 3.17
N LEU A 78 -9.57 8.22 2.82
CA LEU A 78 -9.24 9.00 1.63
C LEU A 78 -9.62 8.28 0.35
N PHE A 79 -9.48 6.96 0.29
CA PHE A 79 -9.98 6.18 -0.85
C PHE A 79 -11.48 6.44 -1.06
N GLY A 80 -12.30 6.25 -0.01
CA GLY A 80 -13.73 6.50 -0.09
C GLY A 80 -14.08 7.96 -0.40
N LEU A 81 -13.29 8.92 0.11
CA LEU A 81 -13.46 10.34 -0.18
C LEU A 81 -13.14 10.69 -1.64
N LEU A 82 -12.12 10.07 -2.23
CA LEU A 82 -11.67 10.32 -3.60
C LEU A 82 -12.56 9.64 -4.64
N THR A 83 -13.20 8.53 -4.30
CA THR A 83 -14.14 7.80 -5.18
C THR A 83 -15.58 8.26 -5.05
N LYS A 84 -15.84 9.37 -4.35
CA LYS A 84 -17.17 9.93 -4.18
C LYS A 84 -17.80 10.37 -5.52
N PRO A 85 -19.11 10.13 -5.76
CA PRO A 85 -19.79 10.50 -7.01
C PRO A 85 -19.66 11.98 -7.36
N GLU A 86 -19.60 12.87 -6.36
CA GLU A 86 -19.47 14.32 -6.58
C GLU A 86 -18.14 14.68 -7.25
N LYS A 87 -17.12 13.82 -7.19
CA LYS A 87 -15.84 14.01 -7.90
C LYS A 87 -15.93 13.61 -9.38
N LEU A 88 -16.95 12.85 -9.75
CA LEU A 88 -17.20 12.42 -11.12
C LEU A 88 -18.00 13.46 -11.90
N GLU A 89 -18.75 14.34 -11.22
CA GLU A 89 -19.55 15.38 -11.86
C GLU A 89 -18.73 16.64 -12.24
N PRO A 90 -19.00 17.27 -13.40
CA PRO A 90 -19.90 16.81 -14.46
C PRO A 90 -19.25 15.67 -15.26
N LEU A 91 -20.03 14.61 -15.53
CA LEU A 91 -19.62 13.56 -16.45
C LEU A 91 -19.71 14.08 -17.90
N PRO A 92 -18.74 13.76 -18.78
CA PRO A 92 -18.85 13.96 -20.22
C PRO A 92 -20.13 13.36 -20.80
N ALA A 93 -20.63 13.94 -21.89
CA ALA A 93 -21.82 13.42 -22.58
C ALA A 93 -21.55 12.09 -23.31
N GLU A 94 -20.33 11.89 -23.79
CA GLU A 94 -19.91 10.66 -24.45
C GLU A 94 -19.60 9.57 -23.39
N PRO A 95 -20.28 8.40 -23.45
CA PRO A 95 -20.10 7.33 -22.46
C PRO A 95 -18.64 6.88 -22.30
N GLN A 96 -17.89 6.83 -23.41
CA GLN A 96 -16.49 6.43 -23.40
C GLN A 96 -15.61 7.40 -22.59
N GLU A 97 -15.85 8.72 -22.72
CA GLU A 97 -15.12 9.73 -21.95
C GLU A 97 -15.52 9.71 -20.46
N ALA A 98 -16.79 9.45 -20.17
CA ALA A 98 -17.28 9.29 -18.79
C ALA A 98 -16.62 8.11 -18.06
N VAL A 99 -16.54 6.94 -18.72
CA VAL A 99 -15.83 5.77 -18.20
C VAL A 99 -14.34 6.07 -18.02
N GLY A 100 -13.69 6.71 -19.00
CA GLY A 100 -12.29 7.11 -18.90
C GLY A 100 -12.01 8.04 -17.71
N LYS A 101 -12.89 9.01 -17.45
CA LYS A 101 -12.80 9.92 -16.29
C LYS A 101 -12.95 9.15 -14.97
N ALA A 102 -13.93 8.26 -14.87
CA ALA A 102 -14.16 7.44 -13.67
C ALA A 102 -12.97 6.55 -13.35
N LEU A 103 -12.41 5.87 -14.37
CA LEU A 103 -11.19 5.07 -14.24
C LEU A 103 -9.99 5.90 -13.82
N GLY A 104 -9.86 7.13 -14.34
CA GLY A 104 -8.83 8.07 -13.94
C GLY A 104 -8.87 8.41 -12.45
N VAL A 105 -10.06 8.72 -11.93
CA VAL A 105 -10.28 9.00 -10.50
C VAL A 105 -9.99 7.77 -9.64
N LEU A 106 -10.52 6.60 -10.04
CA LEU A 106 -10.29 5.34 -9.34
C LEU A 106 -8.80 4.99 -9.28
N ARG A 107 -8.07 5.12 -10.41
CA ARG A 107 -6.62 4.90 -10.47
C ARG A 107 -5.89 5.80 -9.48
N SER A 108 -6.19 7.10 -9.47
CA SER A 108 -5.57 8.03 -8.53
C SER A 108 -5.86 7.66 -7.08
N ALA A 109 -7.11 7.30 -6.75
CA ALA A 109 -7.48 6.88 -5.40
C ALA A 109 -6.72 5.62 -4.94
N VAL A 110 -6.58 4.64 -5.83
CA VAL A 110 -5.81 3.41 -5.59
C VAL A 110 -4.34 3.72 -5.31
N ILE A 111 -3.72 4.57 -6.12
CA ILE A 111 -2.30 4.95 -5.96
C ILE A 111 -2.09 5.65 -4.63
N VAL A 112 -2.95 6.62 -4.29
CA VAL A 112 -2.88 7.36 -3.02
C VAL A 112 -3.03 6.40 -1.84
N ARG A 113 -4.01 5.48 -1.89
CA ARG A 113 -4.20 4.47 -0.83
C ARG A 113 -2.96 3.59 -0.69
N ALA A 114 -2.43 3.07 -1.81
CA ALA A 114 -1.27 2.19 -1.78
C ALA A 114 -0.03 2.90 -1.23
N ALA A 115 0.25 4.13 -1.65
CA ALA A 115 1.39 4.93 -1.16
C ALA A 115 1.29 5.21 0.36
N LEU A 116 0.09 5.51 0.86
CA LEU A 116 -0.13 5.73 2.31
C LEU A 116 0.11 4.47 3.15
N LEU A 117 -0.24 3.29 2.62
CA LEU A 117 -0.01 2.02 3.30
C LEU A 117 1.43 1.51 3.15
N GLU A 118 2.11 1.85 2.05
CA GLU A 118 3.51 1.52 1.78
C GLU A 118 4.47 2.22 2.76
N GLY A 119 4.19 3.48 3.13
CA GLY A 119 5.05 4.25 4.04
C GLY A 119 5.36 3.53 5.36
N PRO A 120 4.34 3.15 6.17
CA PRO A 120 4.55 2.35 7.38
C PRO A 120 5.22 1.00 7.10
N ALA A 121 4.90 0.35 5.97
CA ALA A 121 5.49 -0.93 5.61
C ALA A 121 7.01 -0.84 5.40
N LEU A 122 7.47 0.11 4.58
CA LEU A 122 8.89 0.36 4.36
C LEU A 122 9.58 0.85 5.64
N PHE A 123 8.93 1.75 6.39
CA PHE A 123 9.50 2.24 7.64
C PHE A 123 9.74 1.12 8.65
N GLY A 124 8.78 0.20 8.84
CA GLY A 124 8.95 -0.98 9.68
C GLY A 124 10.12 -1.87 9.25
N LEU A 125 10.30 -2.09 7.95
CA LEU A 125 11.44 -2.84 7.41
C LEU A 125 12.78 -2.12 7.66
N VAL A 126 12.83 -0.80 7.51
CA VAL A 126 14.03 0.01 7.84
C VAL A 126 14.39 -0.13 9.31
N VAL A 127 13.41 -0.11 10.22
CA VAL A 127 13.66 -0.28 11.66
C VAL A 127 14.30 -1.66 11.95
N ILE A 128 13.80 -2.73 11.34
CA ILE A 128 14.36 -4.08 11.50
C ILE A 128 15.78 -4.15 10.92
N PHE A 129 15.99 -3.58 9.73
CA PHE A 129 17.30 -3.53 9.10
C PHE A 129 18.34 -2.80 9.97
N LEU A 130 17.99 -1.62 10.50
CA LEU A 130 18.86 -0.87 11.40
C LEU A 130 19.14 -1.60 12.71
N ALA A 131 18.11 -2.25 13.29
CA ALA A 131 18.26 -3.03 14.52
C ALA A 131 19.17 -4.24 14.32
N HIS A 132 19.10 -4.90 13.16
CA HIS A 132 20.03 -5.96 12.80
C HIS A 132 21.46 -5.42 12.69
N GLY A 133 21.70 -4.36 11.91
CA GLY A 133 23.03 -3.78 11.71
C GLY A 133 23.71 -3.30 13.00
N GLN A 134 22.92 -2.97 14.03
CA GLN A 134 23.38 -2.55 15.35
C GLN A 134 23.42 -3.68 16.40
N GLY A 135 23.13 -4.93 16.01
CA GLY A 135 23.11 -6.07 16.93
C GLY A 135 21.98 -6.02 17.99
N ALA A 136 20.98 -5.16 17.79
CA ALA A 136 19.89 -4.96 18.74
C ALA A 136 18.72 -5.94 18.54
N LEU A 137 18.65 -6.63 17.40
CA LEU A 137 17.51 -7.45 17.01
C LEU A 137 17.36 -8.73 17.86
N GLU A 138 18.44 -9.43 18.15
CA GLU A 138 18.44 -10.65 18.98
C GLU A 138 18.06 -10.40 20.45
N PRO A 139 18.68 -9.44 21.17
CA PRO A 139 18.33 -9.19 22.57
C PRO A 139 16.94 -8.56 22.74
N ASN A 140 16.35 -8.01 21.67
CA ASN A 140 15.07 -7.30 21.72
C ASN A 140 14.07 -7.89 20.71
N GLY A 141 13.59 -9.11 20.98
CA GLY A 141 12.65 -9.81 20.09
C GLY A 141 11.38 -9.02 19.72
N TRP A 142 10.95 -8.06 20.54
CA TRP A 142 9.81 -7.19 20.25
C TRP A 142 10.02 -6.28 19.02
N ILE A 143 11.27 -6.02 18.58
CA ILE A 143 11.55 -5.23 17.37
C ILE A 143 10.98 -5.92 16.12
N TRP A 144 10.85 -7.24 16.12
CA TRP A 144 10.20 -7.98 15.03
C TRP A 144 8.73 -7.61 14.83
N ALA A 145 8.06 -7.00 15.82
CA ALA A 145 6.71 -6.50 15.65
C ALA A 145 6.60 -5.45 14.52
N ASN A 146 7.70 -4.78 14.17
CA ASN A 146 7.74 -3.87 13.01
C ASN A 146 7.47 -4.57 11.67
N ALA A 147 7.63 -5.90 11.58
CA ALA A 147 7.29 -6.68 10.40
C ALA A 147 5.78 -6.78 10.19
N LEU A 148 4.96 -6.42 11.18
CA LEU A 148 3.51 -6.39 11.03
C LEU A 148 3.07 -5.38 9.96
N ALA A 149 3.74 -4.23 9.86
CA ALA A 149 3.42 -3.19 8.88
C ALA A 149 3.50 -3.68 7.42
N PRO A 150 4.63 -4.24 6.94
CA PRO A 150 4.70 -4.78 5.58
C PRO A 150 3.79 -6.00 5.38
N LEU A 151 3.59 -6.86 6.39
CA LEU A 151 2.67 -8.00 6.27
C LEU A 151 1.22 -7.54 6.08
N LEU A 152 0.76 -6.56 6.86
CA LEU A 152 -0.56 -5.97 6.67
C LEU A 152 -0.70 -5.27 5.33
N PHE A 153 0.36 -4.63 4.81
CA PHE A 153 0.32 -3.97 3.50
C PHE A 153 0.15 -4.98 2.38
N LEU A 154 0.91 -6.08 2.42
CA LEU A 154 0.80 -7.18 1.47
C LEU A 154 -0.57 -7.84 1.54
N ALA A 155 -1.09 -8.09 2.75
CA ALA A 155 -2.42 -8.66 2.96
C ALA A 155 -3.53 -7.71 2.45
N ALA A 156 -3.48 -6.43 2.81
CA ALA A 156 -4.45 -5.43 2.37
C ALA A 156 -4.42 -5.26 0.85
N THR A 157 -3.24 -5.25 0.23
CA THR A 157 -3.13 -5.13 -1.23
C THR A 157 -3.59 -6.39 -1.95
N GLY A 158 -3.29 -7.58 -1.42
CA GLY A 158 -3.82 -8.85 -1.95
C GLY A 158 -5.35 -8.92 -1.85
N VAL A 159 -5.91 -8.51 -0.71
CA VAL A 159 -7.36 -8.46 -0.49
C VAL A 159 -8.02 -7.39 -1.33
N THR A 160 -7.36 -6.27 -1.64
CA THR A 160 -7.90 -5.13 -2.39
C THR A 160 -7.44 -5.05 -3.85
N PHE A 161 -6.81 -6.12 -4.34
CA PHE A 161 -6.30 -6.20 -5.71
C PHE A 161 -7.44 -5.95 -6.70
N LEU A 162 -7.19 -5.12 -7.71
CA LEU A 162 -8.21 -4.72 -8.68
C LEU A 162 -8.36 -5.79 -9.75
N THR A 163 -9.51 -6.46 -9.72
CA THR A 163 -9.98 -7.35 -10.78
C THR A 163 -11.06 -6.65 -11.59
N ARG A 164 -11.35 -7.13 -12.80
CA ARG A 164 -12.43 -6.59 -13.64
C ARG A 164 -13.77 -6.55 -12.87
N LYS A 165 -14.11 -7.64 -12.16
CA LYS A 165 -15.33 -7.73 -11.36
C LYS A 165 -15.41 -6.64 -10.29
N ARG A 166 -14.34 -6.49 -9.51
CA ARG A 166 -14.29 -5.48 -8.44
C ARG A 166 -14.31 -4.06 -8.98
N LEU A 167 -13.74 -3.85 -10.16
CA LEU A 167 -13.79 -2.54 -10.80
C LEU A 167 -15.22 -2.16 -11.17
N VAL A 168 -16.02 -3.11 -11.70
CA VAL A 168 -17.44 -2.89 -11.97
C VAL A 168 -18.21 -2.59 -10.67
N GLU A 169 -17.97 -3.37 -9.60
CA GLU A 169 -18.58 -3.16 -8.27
C GLU A 169 -18.23 -1.79 -7.63
N LEU A 170 -17.08 -1.21 -7.97
CA LEU A 170 -16.64 0.08 -7.40
C LEU A 170 -17.14 1.30 -8.15
N VAL A 171 -17.65 1.11 -9.37
CA VAL A 171 -18.18 2.19 -10.21
C VAL A 171 -19.71 2.27 -10.09
N GLU A 172 -20.36 1.21 -9.60
CA GLU A 172 -21.76 1.20 -9.17
C GLU A 172 -21.99 2.03 -7.89
#